data_AF-A0A8T3RB43-F1
#
_entry.id   AF-A0A8T3RB43-F1
#
_cell.length_a   1.000
_cell.length_b   1.000
_cell.length_c   1.000
_cell.angle_alpha   90.00
_cell.angle_beta   90.00
_cell.angle_gamma   90.00
#
_symmetry.space_group_name_H-M   'P 1'
#
loop_
_entity.id
_entity.type
_entity.pdbx_description
1 polymer ?
#
loop_
_entity_poly.entity_id
_entity_poly.type
_entity_poly.pdbx_seq_one_letter_code
_entity_poly.pdbx_strand_id
1 'polypeptide(L)'
;MHPTSDGPREDEQSRVTLEEEPLVGLDEIRAAAGRLRGITLRTPLLRFGVPLLGDPQGRTRAWLKPENLQPIGAFKLRGAYNALSRLSDEQRARGVVTASSGNHGQGVARAARLLGIRAVVVMPSDTPQVKISGVESDGAEIVLVG
;
A
#
# COMPACT_ATOMS: atom_id res chain seq x y z
N MET A 1 -50.72 -17.81 42.75
CA MET A 1 -49.69 -16.83 43.15
C MET A 1 -48.32 -17.44 42.90
N HIS A 2 -47.66 -17.01 41.82
CA HIS A 2 -46.26 -17.29 41.51
C HIS A 2 -45.63 -15.93 41.19
N PRO A 3 -44.57 -15.49 41.89
CA PRO A 3 -43.86 -14.29 41.51
C PRO A 3 -42.73 -14.68 40.55
N THR A 4 -42.81 -14.28 39.28
CA THR A 4 -41.65 -14.31 38.38
C THR A 4 -40.94 -12.97 38.49
N SER A 5 -39.70 -13.01 38.96
CA SER A 5 -38.76 -11.90 39.01
C SER A 5 -38.42 -11.46 37.59
N ASP A 6 -38.85 -10.25 37.22
CA ASP A 6 -38.39 -9.60 36.00
C ASP A 6 -37.00 -9.02 36.30
N GLY A 7 -35.96 -9.82 36.03
CA GLY A 7 -34.58 -9.35 36.07
C GLY A 7 -34.33 -8.35 34.93
N PRO A 8 -33.47 -7.34 35.13
CA PRO A 8 -33.19 -6.38 34.08
C PRO A 8 -32.56 -7.09 32.88
N ARG A 9 -33.10 -6.81 31.69
CA ARG A 9 -32.63 -7.34 30.41
C ARG A 9 -31.20 -6.81 30.16
N GLU A 10 -30.27 -7.74 30.00
CA GLU A 10 -28.88 -7.49 29.58
C GLU A 10 -28.83 -7.05 28.12
N ASP A 11 -29.24 -5.80 27.85
CA ASP A 11 -28.93 -5.09 26.60
C ASP A 11 -27.93 -3.95 26.92
N GLU A 12 -26.80 -4.30 27.53
CA GLU A 12 -25.69 -3.37 27.73
C GLU A 12 -24.72 -3.47 26.54
N GLN A 13 -25.15 -2.82 25.46
CA GLN A 13 -24.33 -2.15 24.45
C GLN A 13 -22.83 -2.49 24.51
N SER A 14 -22.41 -3.46 23.70
CA SER A 14 -21.02 -3.65 23.30
C SER A 14 -20.54 -2.45 22.47
N ARG A 15 -20.28 -1.33 23.15
CA ARG A 15 -19.54 -0.21 22.58
C ARG A 15 -18.13 -0.70 22.32
N VAL A 16 -17.86 -1.02 21.06
CA VAL A 16 -16.50 -1.05 20.53
C VAL A 16 -15.91 0.34 20.84
N THR A 17 -15.08 0.42 21.87
CA THR A 17 -14.19 1.55 22.06
C THR A 17 -13.24 1.53 20.89
N LEU A 18 -13.51 2.39 19.90
CA LEU A 18 -12.51 2.75 18.91
C LEU A 18 -11.41 3.48 19.70
N GLU A 19 -10.39 2.74 20.13
CA GLU A 19 -9.14 3.37 20.52
C GLU A 19 -8.72 4.25 19.33
N GLU A 20 -8.52 5.55 19.58
CA GLU A 20 -8.03 6.45 18.54
C GLU A 20 -6.64 5.97 18.14
N GLU A 21 -6.56 5.16 17.08
CA GLU A 21 -5.27 4.78 16.51
C GLU A 21 -4.54 6.07 16.09
N PRO A 22 -3.34 6.33 16.65
CA PRO A 22 -2.63 7.55 16.36
C PRO A 22 -2.32 7.64 14.86
N LEU A 23 -2.60 8.79 14.28
CA LEU A 23 -2.29 9.06 12.88
C LEU A 23 -0.77 9.01 12.63
N VAL A 24 -0.40 8.64 11.40
CA VAL A 24 1.01 8.56 10.98
C VAL A 24 1.73 9.88 11.20
N GLY A 25 2.72 9.87 12.09
CA GLY A 25 3.51 11.05 12.43
C GLY A 25 4.65 11.34 11.44
N LEU A 26 5.21 12.55 11.51
CA LEU A 26 6.36 12.95 10.67
C LEU A 26 7.58 12.02 10.86
N ASP A 27 7.81 11.54 12.08
CA ASP A 27 8.94 10.67 12.37
C ASP A 27 8.80 9.29 11.72
N GLU A 28 7.58 8.77 11.57
CA GLU A 28 7.33 7.55 10.80
C GLU A 28 7.63 7.74 9.31
N ILE A 29 7.28 8.90 8.76
CA ILE A 29 7.60 9.25 7.36
C ILE A 29 9.12 9.36 7.17
N ARG A 30 9.84 9.98 8.11
CA ARG A 30 11.31 10.07 8.09
C ARG A 30 11.95 8.69 8.21
N ALA A 31 11.45 7.83 9.10
CA ALA A 31 11.91 6.46 9.24
C ALA A 31 11.69 5.66 7.94
N ALA A 32 10.52 5.81 7.31
CA ALA A 32 10.23 5.19 6.02
C ALA A 32 11.19 5.67 4.93
N ALA A 33 11.48 6.97 4.85
CA ALA A 33 12.47 7.50 3.92
C ALA A 33 13.86 6.87 4.13
N GLY A 34 14.23 6.55 5.37
CA GLY A 34 15.44 5.81 5.70
C GLY A 34 15.47 4.38 5.15
N ARG A 35 14.40 3.62 5.38
CA ARG A 35 14.28 2.22 4.88
C ARG A 35 14.29 2.12 3.36
N LEU A 36 13.86 3.18 2.68
CA LEU A 36 13.69 3.20 1.22
C LEU A 36 14.95 3.58 0.42
N ARG A 37 16.04 3.97 1.10
CA ARG A 37 17.32 4.30 0.44
C ARG A 37 17.90 3.07 -0.25
N GLY A 38 18.32 3.22 -1.50
CA GLY A 38 18.85 2.13 -2.33
C GLY A 38 17.78 1.19 -2.91
N ILE A 39 16.54 1.28 -2.43
CA ILE A 39 15.42 0.44 -2.87
C ILE A 39 14.54 1.17 -3.89
N THR A 40 14.28 2.45 -3.64
CA THR A 40 13.44 3.30 -4.49
C THR A 40 14.26 4.41 -5.10
N LEU A 41 13.92 4.80 -6.33
CA LEU A 41 14.56 5.98 -6.93
C LEU A 41 14.07 7.25 -6.23
N ARG A 42 14.98 8.18 -5.99
CA ARG A 42 14.60 9.57 -5.73
C ARG A 42 14.22 10.20 -7.07
N THR A 43 12.96 10.04 -7.45
CA THR A 43 12.43 10.62 -8.70
C THR A 43 12.67 12.13 -8.72
N PRO A 44 12.97 12.73 -9.88
CA PRO A 44 13.26 14.16 -9.96
C PRO A 44 12.02 15.01 -9.63
N LEU A 45 12.22 16.32 -9.47
CA LEU A 45 11.14 17.30 -9.60
C LEU A 45 11.33 17.99 -10.95
N LEU A 46 10.38 17.78 -11.85
CA LEU A 46 10.42 18.36 -13.19
C LEU A 46 9.57 19.62 -13.18
N ARG A 47 10.12 20.73 -13.67
CA ARG A 47 9.32 21.93 -13.87
C ARG A 47 8.22 21.61 -14.89
N PHE A 48 6.98 21.84 -14.52
CA PHE A 48 5.83 21.65 -15.40
C PHE A 48 5.22 23.02 -15.69
N GLY A 49 5.14 23.39 -16.96
CA GLY A 49 4.84 24.77 -17.34
C GLY A 49 4.62 24.93 -18.83
N VAL A 50 3.52 24.37 -19.32
CA VAL A 50 2.73 25.05 -20.35
C VAL A 50 1.93 26.17 -19.65
N PRO A 51 1.53 27.25 -20.33
CA PRO A 51 0.55 28.18 -19.77
C PRO A 51 -0.67 27.37 -19.32
N LEU A 52 -0.86 27.23 -18.01
CA LEU A 52 -2.07 26.62 -17.48
C LEU A 52 -3.24 27.47 -17.95
N LEU A 53 -4.35 26.83 -18.36
CA LEU A 53 -5.62 27.53 -18.56
C LEU A 53 -5.92 28.32 -17.27
N GLY A 54 -5.77 29.64 -17.31
CA GLY A 54 -5.93 30.52 -16.15
C GLY A 54 -4.69 31.32 -15.72
N ASP A 55 -3.50 31.08 -16.29
CA ASP A 55 -2.30 31.88 -16.01
C ASP A 55 -1.46 32.18 -17.26
N PRO A 56 -1.97 33.05 -18.16
CA PRO A 56 -1.27 33.46 -19.38
C PRO A 56 0.01 34.26 -19.10
N GLN A 57 0.23 34.75 -17.88
CA GLN A 57 1.48 35.42 -17.50
C GLN A 57 2.53 34.44 -16.94
N GLY A 58 2.22 33.14 -16.81
CA GLY A 58 3.16 32.11 -16.35
C GLY A 58 3.68 32.32 -14.92
N ARG A 59 2.88 32.96 -14.06
CA ARG A 59 3.25 33.30 -12.67
C ARG A 59 3.25 32.07 -11.75
N THR A 60 2.50 31.04 -12.13
CA THR A 60 2.29 29.80 -11.40
C THR A 60 3.36 28.80 -11.78
N ARG A 61 4.17 28.41 -10.80
CA ARG A 61 5.21 27.40 -10.97
C ARG A 61 4.65 26.05 -10.58
N ALA A 62 4.30 25.21 -11.55
CA ALA A 62 3.93 23.82 -11.30
C ALA A 62 5.15 22.90 -11.40
N TRP A 63 5.11 21.79 -10.67
CA TRP A 63 6.16 20.77 -10.66
C TRP A 63 5.53 19.39 -10.77
N LEU A 64 6.14 18.52 -11.57
CA LEU A 64 5.78 17.12 -11.69
C LEU A 64 6.75 16.28 -10.86
N LYS A 65 6.19 15.36 -10.07
CA LYS A 65 6.90 14.29 -9.38
C LYS A 65 6.60 12.97 -10.10
N PRO A 66 7.42 12.55 -11.08
CA PRO A 66 7.11 11.44 -11.97
C PRO A 66 7.38 10.09 -11.29
N GLU A 67 6.45 9.66 -10.41
CA GLU A 67 6.53 8.36 -9.74
C GLU A 67 6.30 7.17 -10.69
N ASN A 68 5.90 7.43 -11.93
CA ASN A 68 5.93 6.45 -13.02
C ASN A 68 7.36 6.00 -13.37
N LEU A 69 8.40 6.72 -12.94
CA LEU A 69 9.79 6.31 -13.10
C LEU A 69 10.27 5.35 -12.01
N GLN A 70 9.46 5.04 -10.99
CA GLN A 70 9.82 4.02 -10.02
C GLN A 70 10.03 2.64 -10.68
N PRO A 71 10.78 1.71 -10.05
CA PRO A 71 11.09 0.40 -10.64
C PRO A 71 9.86 -0.43 -11.09
N ILE A 72 8.71 -0.22 -10.46
CA ILE A 72 7.44 -0.88 -10.82
C ILE A 72 6.51 0.01 -11.68
N GLY A 73 7.00 1.14 -12.18
CA GLY A 73 6.19 2.13 -12.88
C GLY A 73 5.22 2.92 -11.99
N ALA A 74 5.37 2.89 -10.66
CA ALA A 74 4.48 3.57 -9.72
C ALA A 74 5.07 3.77 -8.33
N PHE A 75 4.52 4.73 -7.56
CA PHE A 75 4.93 5.03 -6.18
C PHE A 75 4.70 3.87 -5.19
N LYS A 76 3.88 2.88 -5.53
CA LYS A 76 3.38 1.86 -4.59
C LYS A 76 4.46 0.95 -4.01
N LEU A 77 5.62 0.83 -4.67
CA LEU A 77 6.79 0.13 -4.11
C LEU A 77 7.25 0.76 -2.78
N ARG A 78 7.12 2.09 -2.62
CA ARG A 78 7.52 2.81 -1.40
C ARG A 78 6.76 2.28 -0.18
N GLY A 79 5.43 2.24 -0.29
CA GLY A 79 4.58 1.75 0.79
C GLY A 79 4.77 0.26 1.05
N ALA A 80 4.77 -0.54 -0.02
CA ALA A 80 4.93 -1.98 0.07
C ALA A 80 6.25 -2.38 0.76
N TYR A 81 7.38 -1.82 0.32
CA TYR A 81 8.66 -2.14 0.94
C TYR A 81 8.74 -1.63 2.37
N ASN A 82 8.27 -0.40 2.66
CA ASN A 82 8.27 0.10 4.03
C ASN A 82 7.45 -0.79 4.98
N ALA A 83 6.29 -1.28 4.54
CA ALA A 83 5.46 -2.18 5.33
C ALA A 83 6.15 -3.54 5.53
N LEU A 84 6.57 -4.21 4.45
CA LEU A 84 7.16 -5.55 4.52
C LEU A 84 8.51 -5.56 5.26
N SER A 85 9.30 -4.47 5.15
CA SER A 85 10.60 -4.37 5.83
C SER A 85 10.49 -4.32 7.35
N ARG A 86 9.30 -3.99 7.89
CA ARG A 86 9.02 -3.93 9.34
C ARG A 86 8.50 -5.24 9.92
N LEU A 87 8.25 -6.25 9.08
CA LEU A 87 7.81 -7.55 9.55
C LEU A 87 8.93 -8.22 10.34
N SER A 88 8.57 -8.86 11.45
CA SER A 88 9.45 -9.76 12.20
C SER A 88 9.79 -11.00 11.37
N ASP A 89 10.80 -11.77 11.79
CA ASP A 89 11.21 -12.98 11.07
C ASP A 89 10.08 -14.03 11.07
N GLU A 90 9.32 -14.14 12.16
CA GLU A 90 8.15 -15.03 12.24
C GLU A 90 7.04 -14.57 11.28
N GLN A 91 6.82 -13.26 11.16
CA GLN A 91 5.86 -12.73 10.19
C GLN A 91 6.31 -12.97 8.75
N ARG A 92 7.60 -12.80 8.46
CA ARG A 92 8.19 -13.06 7.13
C ARG A 92 8.11 -14.54 6.76
N ALA A 93 8.36 -15.44 7.71
CA ALA A 93 8.28 -16.88 7.48
C ALA A 93 6.88 -17.35 7.09
N ARG A 94 5.82 -16.68 7.58
CA ARG A 94 4.43 -16.95 7.17
C ARG A 94 4.11 -16.48 5.75
N GLY A 95 4.93 -15.59 5.18
CA GLY A 95 4.68 -14.93 3.91
C GLY A 95 3.62 -13.82 4.01
N VAL A 96 3.30 -13.22 2.87
CA VAL A 96 2.33 -12.12 2.75
C VAL A 96 1.30 -12.40 1.66
N VAL A 97 0.12 -11.82 1.82
CA VAL A 97 -0.94 -11.83 0.80
C VAL A 97 -1.47 -10.41 0.58
N THR A 98 -1.82 -10.09 -0.65
CA THR A 98 -2.57 -8.87 -0.98
C THR A 98 -3.58 -9.14 -2.10
N ALA A 99 -4.66 -8.37 -2.15
CA ALA A 99 -5.61 -8.39 -3.25
C ALA A 99 -5.48 -7.10 -4.06
N SER A 100 -5.07 -7.21 -5.33
CA SER A 100 -4.95 -6.04 -6.22
C SER A 100 -4.79 -6.44 -7.68
N SER A 101 -5.59 -5.83 -8.55
CA SER A 101 -5.50 -5.97 -10.00
C SER A 101 -4.38 -5.14 -10.66
N GLY A 102 -3.35 -4.66 -9.94
CA GLY A 102 -2.33 -3.79 -10.54
C GLY A 102 -1.19 -3.34 -9.64
N ASN A 103 -0.82 -2.05 -9.69
CA ASN A 103 0.42 -1.52 -9.13
C ASN A 103 0.68 -1.86 -7.65
N HIS A 104 -0.37 -2.11 -6.85
CA HIS A 104 -0.17 -2.50 -5.45
C HIS A 104 0.29 -3.96 -5.37
N GLY A 105 -0.36 -4.86 -6.11
CA GLY A 105 0.06 -6.26 -6.26
C GLY A 105 1.52 -6.35 -6.72
N GLN A 106 1.89 -5.61 -7.77
CA GLN A 106 3.28 -5.58 -8.24
C GLN A 106 4.24 -4.95 -7.21
N GLY A 107 3.81 -3.91 -6.49
CA GLY A 107 4.61 -3.31 -5.43
C GLY A 107 4.90 -4.27 -4.28
N VAL A 108 3.90 -5.05 -3.86
CA VAL A 108 4.06 -6.09 -2.84
C VAL A 108 4.93 -7.23 -3.35
N ALA A 109 4.69 -7.72 -4.57
CA ALA A 109 5.51 -8.76 -5.20
C ALA A 109 6.99 -8.35 -5.28
N ARG A 110 7.29 -7.16 -5.82
CA ARG A 110 8.66 -6.61 -5.89
C ARG A 110 9.30 -6.47 -4.51
N ALA A 111 8.57 -5.94 -3.53
CA ALA A 111 9.08 -5.76 -2.18
C ALA A 111 9.37 -7.10 -1.49
N ALA A 112 8.47 -8.08 -1.63
CA ALA A 112 8.63 -9.42 -1.08
C ALA A 112 9.85 -10.13 -1.69
N ARG A 113 10.03 -10.03 -3.01
CA ARG A 113 11.21 -10.56 -3.72
C ARG A 113 12.51 -9.99 -3.17
N LEU A 114 12.59 -8.68 -3.00
CA LEU A 114 13.79 -8.00 -2.46
C LEU A 114 14.10 -8.39 -1.00
N LEU A 115 13.08 -8.77 -0.25
CA LEU A 115 13.18 -9.12 1.17
C LEU A 115 13.23 -10.63 1.42
N GLY A 116 13.18 -11.46 0.38
CA GLY A 116 13.16 -12.93 0.50
C GLY A 116 11.88 -13.48 1.13
N ILE A 117 10.74 -12.81 0.96
CA ILE A 117 9.46 -13.18 1.57
C ILE A 117 8.58 -13.85 0.50
N ARG A 118 7.93 -14.98 0.83
CA ARG A 118 6.90 -15.57 -0.04
C ARG A 118 5.69 -14.62 -0.14
N ALA A 119 5.23 -14.32 -1.35
CA ALA A 119 4.07 -13.46 -1.59
C ALA A 119 3.01 -14.14 -2.46
N VAL A 120 1.75 -13.93 -2.08
CA VAL A 120 0.57 -14.29 -2.88
C VAL A 120 -0.17 -13.00 -3.26
N VAL A 121 -0.54 -12.86 -4.53
CA VAL A 121 -1.32 -11.73 -5.05
C VAL A 121 -2.61 -12.27 -5.65
N VAL A 122 -3.73 -11.90 -5.02
CA VAL A 122 -5.06 -12.21 -5.52
C VAL A 122 -5.47 -11.14 -6.54
N MET A 123 -5.84 -11.56 -7.74
CA MET A 123 -6.19 -10.67 -8.84
C MET A 123 -7.52 -11.11 -9.47
N PRO A 124 -8.38 -10.18 -9.93
CA PRO A 124 -9.53 -10.51 -10.77
C PRO A 124 -9.11 -11.27 -12.04
N SER A 125 -9.92 -12.24 -12.48
CA SER A 125 -9.66 -13.03 -13.70
C SER A 125 -9.60 -12.19 -14.98
N ASP A 126 -10.29 -11.05 -15.01
CA ASP A 126 -10.29 -10.07 -16.11
C ASP A 126 -9.12 -9.07 -16.05
N THR A 127 -8.17 -9.26 -15.12
CA THR A 127 -7.00 -8.38 -15.00
C THR A 127 -6.19 -8.35 -16.30
N PRO A 128 -5.84 -7.18 -16.84
CA PRO A 128 -5.01 -7.08 -18.04
C PRO A 128 -3.68 -7.84 -17.90
N GLN A 129 -3.32 -8.63 -18.91
CA GLN A 129 -2.15 -9.52 -18.84
C GLN A 129 -0.86 -8.81 -18.45
N VAL A 130 -0.61 -7.60 -18.96
CA VAL A 130 0.58 -6.80 -18.58
C VAL A 130 0.75 -6.62 -17.07
N LYS A 131 -0.35 -6.58 -16.31
CA LYS A 131 -0.31 -6.45 -14.84
C LYS A 131 -0.06 -7.80 -14.16
N ILE A 132 -0.62 -8.88 -14.70
CA ILE A 132 -0.35 -10.26 -14.26
C ILE A 132 1.13 -10.58 -14.48
N SER A 133 1.64 -10.39 -15.69
CA SER A 133 3.05 -10.62 -16.03
C SER A 133 4.00 -9.80 -15.15
N GLY A 134 3.61 -8.56 -14.79
CA GLY A 134 4.38 -7.72 -13.88
C GLY A 134 4.56 -8.35 -12.49
N VAL A 135 3.49 -8.92 -11.93
CA VAL A 135 3.52 -9.64 -10.63
C VAL A 135 4.30 -10.94 -10.75
N GLU A 136 4.07 -11.71 -11.82
CA GLU A 136 4.71 -13.00 -12.07
C GLU A 136 6.22 -12.85 -12.24
N SER A 137 6.68 -11.81 -12.96
CA SER A 137 8.11 -11.51 -13.13
C SER A 137 8.83 -11.19 -11.81
N ASP A 138 8.08 -10.82 -10.78
CA ASP A 138 8.57 -10.59 -9.43
C ASP A 138 8.50 -11.84 -8.55
N GLY A 139 8.05 -12.98 -9.08
CA GLY A 139 8.07 -14.28 -8.42
C GLY A 139 6.98 -14.48 -7.37
N ALA A 140 5.96 -13.63 -7.36
CA ALA A 140 4.80 -13.84 -6.48
C ALA A 140 3.84 -14.87 -7.08
N GLU A 141 3.21 -15.66 -6.22
CA GLU A 141 2.13 -16.56 -6.59
C GLU A 141 0.87 -15.77 -6.92
N ILE A 142 0.18 -16.11 -8.00
CA ILE A 142 -1.02 -15.40 -8.46
C ILE A 142 -2.23 -16.30 -8.26
N VAL A 143 -3.26 -15.76 -7.61
CA VAL A 143 -4.57 -16.41 -7.47
C VAL A 143 -5.59 -15.58 -8.24
N LEU A 144 -6.09 -16.12 -9.34
CA LEU A 144 -7.15 -15.49 -10.13
C LEU A 144 -8.52 -15.84 -9.56
N VAL A 145 -9.38 -14.84 -9.38
CA VAL A 145 -10.74 -15.00 -8.83
C VAL A 145 -11.75 -14.24 -9.70
N GLY A 146 -12.92 -14.83 -9.92
CA GLY A 146 -14.03 -14.24 -10.68
C GLY A 146 -14.35 -15.04 -11.93
#